data_AF-A0A512B6Q4-F1
#
_entry.id   AF-A0A512B6Q4-F1
#
_cell.length_a   1.000
_cell.length_b   1.000
_cell.length_c   1.000
_cell.angle_alpha   90.00
_cell.angle_beta   90.00
_cell.angle_gamma   90.00
#
_symmetry.space_group_name_H-M   'P 1'
#
loop_
_entity.id
_entity.type
_entity.pdbx_description
1 polymer ?
#
loop_
_entity_poly.entity_id
_entity_poly.type
_entity_poly.pdbx_seq_one_letter_code
_entity_poly.pdbx_strand_id
1 'polypeptide(L)'
;MLKISELKEGDLVMAEYDGQWKEGEITNVDRLDGKVEITTAEDQEFWYDAKHINPILLDESYLFKLGFQKQANDDGSIKYTKGAFRTLLHEQGNFSNFEMWYREDKRHISHPIYVHEFQNNYLDMTKVPLVKG
;
A
#
# COMPACT_ATOMS: atom_id res chain seq x y z
N MET A 1 1.74 16.34 2.11
CA MET A 1 1.43 16.36 0.67
C MET A 1 2.06 15.12 0.07
N LEU A 2 1.29 14.31 -0.65
CA LEU A 2 1.81 13.16 -1.36
C LEU A 2 2.84 13.61 -2.39
N LYS A 3 4.01 12.96 -2.45
CA LYS A 3 5.01 13.25 -3.49
C LYS A 3 4.88 12.23 -4.60
N ILE A 4 4.61 12.67 -5.82
CA ILE A 4 4.58 11.80 -7.02
C ILE A 4 5.87 10.99 -7.16
N SER A 5 7.00 11.52 -6.69
CA SER A 5 8.28 10.81 -6.73
C SER A 5 8.31 9.50 -5.96
N GLU A 6 7.46 9.37 -4.93
CA GLU A 6 7.32 8.20 -4.04
C GLU A 6 6.32 7.17 -4.62
N LEU A 7 5.51 7.56 -5.61
CA LEU A 7 4.55 6.67 -6.27
C LEU A 7 5.22 5.79 -7.33
N LYS A 8 4.69 4.58 -7.48
CA LYS A 8 5.10 3.57 -8.45
C LYS A 8 3.89 2.91 -9.09
N GLU A 9 4.11 2.28 -10.24
CA GLU A 9 3.12 1.40 -10.86
C GLU A 9 2.71 0.26 -9.91
N GLY A 10 1.42 -0.01 -9.84
CA GLY A 10 0.78 -0.96 -8.91
C GLY A 10 0.39 -0.37 -7.56
N ASP A 11 0.80 0.86 -7.23
CA ASP A 11 0.43 1.49 -5.96
C ASP A 11 -1.08 1.79 -5.91
N LEU A 12 -1.68 1.57 -4.73
CA LEU A 12 -3.08 1.90 -4.46
C LEU A 12 -3.18 3.29 -3.83
N VAL A 13 -4.06 4.11 -4.42
CA VAL A 13 -4.31 5.50 -4.01
C VAL A 13 -5.80 5.85 -4.15
N MET A 14 -6.21 6.96 -3.55
CA MET A 14 -7.51 7.57 -3.80
C MET A 14 -7.36 8.67 -4.84
N ALA A 15 -8.10 8.58 -5.94
CA ALA A 15 -8.17 9.61 -6.97
C ALA A 15 -9.51 10.35 -6.90
N GLU A 16 -9.50 11.66 -7.06
CA GLU A 16 -10.70 12.48 -7.14
C GLU A 16 -11.20 12.56 -8.59
N TYR A 17 -12.43 12.12 -8.85
CA TYR A 17 -13.11 12.26 -10.12
C TYR A 17 -14.52 12.80 -9.89
N ASP A 18 -14.85 13.93 -10.54
CA ASP A 18 -16.16 14.59 -10.44
C ASP A 18 -16.62 14.84 -8.99
N GLY A 19 -15.68 15.30 -8.14
CA GLY A 19 -15.91 15.56 -6.71
C GLY A 19 -16.07 14.31 -5.84
N GLN A 20 -15.88 13.12 -6.40
CA GLN A 20 -15.91 11.84 -5.68
C GLN A 20 -14.53 11.21 -5.61
N TRP A 21 -14.16 10.73 -4.43
CA TRP A 21 -12.91 9.99 -4.26
C TRP A 21 -13.15 8.51 -4.56
N LYS A 22 -12.45 7.98 -5.56
CA LYS A 22 -12.47 6.57 -5.94
C LYS A 22 -11.09 5.94 -5.75
N GLU A 23 -11.07 4.71 -5.25
CA GLU A 23 -9.82 3.96 -5.16
C GLU A 23 -9.38 3.57 -6.58
N GLY A 24 -8.09 3.71 -6.85
CA GLY A 24 -7.49 3.28 -8.11
C GLY A 24 -6.09 2.74 -7.92
N GLU A 25 -5.61 2.10 -8.98
CA GLU A 25 -4.26 1.57 -9.11
C GLU A 25 -3.48 2.41 -10.10
N ILE A 26 -2.25 2.79 -9.73
CA ILE A 26 -1.36 3.53 -10.63
C ILE A 26 -0.86 2.60 -11.73
N THR A 27 -1.12 2.94 -12.98
CA THR A 27 -0.63 2.19 -14.16
C THR A 27 0.57 2.86 -14.82
N ASN A 28 0.79 4.15 -14.58
CA ASN A 28 1.94 4.88 -15.12
C ASN A 28 2.29 6.12 -14.27
N VAL A 29 3.55 6.55 -14.32
CA VAL A 29 4.07 7.71 -13.58
C VAL A 29 4.87 8.62 -14.52
N ASP A 30 4.32 9.79 -14.84
CA ASP A 30 5.04 10.84 -15.56
C ASP A 30 5.73 11.78 -14.57
N ARG A 31 7.04 11.58 -14.40
CA ARG A 31 7.86 12.39 -13.51
C ARG A 31 8.20 13.77 -14.08
N LEU A 32 8.12 13.95 -15.40
CA LEU A 32 8.41 15.23 -16.05
C LEU A 32 7.25 16.20 -15.83
N ASP A 33 6.03 15.72 -16.10
CA ASP A 33 4.81 16.52 -15.97
C ASP A 33 4.21 16.46 -14.56
N GLY A 34 4.72 15.57 -13.69
CA GLY A 34 4.28 15.45 -12.30
C GLY A 34 2.88 14.84 -12.17
N LYS A 35 2.55 13.90 -13.05
CA LYS A 35 1.23 13.25 -13.14
C LYS A 35 1.37 11.74 -13.02
N VAL A 36 0.26 11.09 -12.68
CA VAL A 36 0.15 9.62 -12.71
C VAL A 36 -1.11 9.20 -13.43
N GLU A 37 -1.02 8.09 -14.13
CA GLU A 37 -2.16 7.42 -14.73
C GLU A 37 -2.74 6.44 -13.71
N ILE A 38 -4.05 6.54 -13.48
CA ILE A 38 -4.74 5.71 -12.48
C ILE A 38 -5.90 5.01 -13.17
N THR A 39 -5.96 3.68 -13.00
CA THR A 39 -7.13 2.87 -13.34
C THR A 39 -8.04 2.75 -12.12
N THR A 40 -9.28 3.18 -12.25
CA THR A 40 -10.30 3.01 -11.21
C THR A 40 -11.11 1.72 -11.40
N ALA A 41 -11.94 1.35 -10.43
CA ALA A 41 -12.74 0.11 -10.46
C ALA A 41 -13.72 -0.03 -11.66
N GLU A 42 -13.91 1.01 -12.47
CA GLU A 42 -14.73 1.00 -13.68
C GLU A 42 -13.90 0.80 -14.96
N ASP A 43 -12.65 0.32 -14.84
CA ASP A 43 -11.67 0.16 -15.93
C ASP A 43 -11.41 1.47 -16.71
N GLN A 44 -11.63 2.61 -16.05
CA GLN A 44 -11.36 3.92 -16.59
C GLN A 44 -9.97 4.39 -16.18
N GLU A 45 -9.17 4.74 -17.18
CA GLU A 45 -7.82 5.27 -17.06
C GLU A 45 -7.83 6.80 -17.27
N PHE A 46 -7.31 7.53 -16.30
CA PHE A 46 -7.11 8.98 -16.42
C PHE A 46 -5.78 9.41 -15.82
N TRP A 47 -5.25 10.51 -16.34
CA TRP A 47 -4.07 11.17 -15.78
C TRP A 47 -4.48 12.18 -14.71
N TYR A 48 -3.89 12.06 -13.52
CA TYR A 48 -4.17 12.90 -12.36
C TYR A 48 -2.93 13.70 -11.95
N ASP A 49 -3.15 14.96 -11.59
CA ASP A 49 -2.16 15.76 -10.86
C ASP A 49 -2.11 15.33 -9.39
N ALA A 50 -0.97 15.54 -8.73
CA ALA A 50 -0.76 15.22 -7.31
C ALA A 50 -1.84 15.73 -6.35
N LYS A 51 -2.47 16.88 -6.65
CA LYS A 51 -3.51 17.49 -5.81
C LYS A 51 -4.85 16.71 -5.81
N HIS A 52 -5.08 15.90 -6.84
CA HIS A 52 -6.27 15.07 -6.99
C HIS A 52 -6.05 13.63 -6.49
N ILE A 53 -4.98 13.41 -5.73
CA ILE A 53 -4.57 12.10 -5.26
C ILE A 53 -4.33 12.18 -3.76
N ASN A 54 -5.03 11.32 -3.03
CA ASN A 54 -4.82 11.14 -1.61
C ASN A 54 -4.22 9.77 -1.32
N PRO A 55 -3.24 9.69 -0.43
CA PRO A 55 -2.75 8.40 0.03
C PRO A 55 -3.82 7.72 0.91
N ILE A 56 -3.80 6.40 0.90
CA ILE A 56 -4.68 5.57 1.70
C ILE A 56 -3.95 5.16 2.97
N LEU A 57 -4.52 5.38 4.15
CA LEU A 57 -3.95 4.91 5.40
C LEU A 57 -3.97 3.38 5.45
N LEU A 58 -2.85 2.75 5.82
CA LEU A 58 -2.78 1.30 5.92
C LEU A 58 -3.66 0.80 7.08
N ASP A 59 -4.50 -0.18 6.77
CA ASP A 59 -5.26 -0.95 7.75
C ASP A 59 -5.35 -2.43 7.34
N GLU A 60 -6.06 -3.22 8.14
CA GLU A 60 -6.25 -4.65 7.92
C GLU A 60 -6.97 -4.96 6.60
N SER A 61 -7.92 -4.12 6.17
CA SER A 61 -8.70 -4.35 4.96
C SER A 61 -7.82 -4.34 3.71
N TYR A 62 -6.80 -3.47 3.68
CA TYR A 62 -5.84 -3.42 2.58
C TYR A 62 -4.86 -4.60 2.58
N LEU A 63 -4.48 -5.13 3.74
CA LEU A 63 -3.70 -6.37 3.77
C LEU A 63 -4.48 -7.53 3.14
N PHE A 64 -5.78 -7.65 3.42
CA PHE A 64 -6.63 -8.66 2.78
C PHE A 64 -6.78 -8.42 1.28
N LYS A 65 -6.98 -7.18 0.86
CA LYS A 65 -7.06 -6.81 -0.57
C LYS A 65 -5.77 -7.12 -1.34
N LEU A 66 -4.63 -6.99 -0.67
CA LEU A 66 -3.31 -7.36 -1.18
C LEU A 66 -3.03 -8.86 -1.02
N GLY A 67 -4.01 -9.68 -0.63
CA GLY A 67 -3.92 -11.15 -0.60
C GLY A 67 -3.17 -11.73 0.59
N PHE A 68 -3.06 -11.00 1.71
CA PHE A 68 -2.46 -11.54 2.93
C PHE A 68 -3.47 -12.39 3.72
N GLN A 69 -2.96 -13.43 4.37
CA GLN A 69 -3.74 -14.30 5.26
C GLN A 69 -3.42 -13.97 6.72
N LYS A 70 -4.46 -13.81 7.53
CA LYS A 70 -4.36 -13.51 8.96
C LYS A 70 -4.17 -14.77 9.80
N GLN A 71 -3.32 -14.64 10.80
CA GLN A 71 -3.13 -15.59 11.89
C GLN A 71 -3.05 -14.80 13.20
N ALA A 72 -3.99 -15.04 14.11
CA ALA A 72 -3.89 -14.55 15.48
C ALA A 72 -3.05 -15.53 16.30
N ASN A 73 -2.18 -15.00 17.16
CA ASN A 73 -1.39 -15.80 18.09
C ASN A 73 -1.96 -15.68 19.52
N ASP A 74 -1.63 -16.66 20.37
CA ASP A 74 -2.14 -16.72 21.76
C ASP A 74 -1.65 -15.57 22.64
N ASP A 75 -0.55 -14.90 22.26
CA ASP A 75 0.02 -13.75 22.95
C ASP A 75 -0.65 -12.41 22.60
N GLY A 76 -1.70 -12.44 21.76
CA GLY A 76 -2.43 -11.26 21.30
C GLY A 76 -1.83 -10.59 20.06
N SER A 77 -0.66 -11.03 19.58
CA SER A 77 -0.08 -10.54 18.34
C SER A 77 -0.82 -11.09 17.12
N ILE A 78 -0.82 -10.32 16.02
CA ILE A 78 -1.45 -10.73 14.76
C ILE A 78 -0.41 -10.74 13.66
N LYS A 79 -0.31 -11.89 12.98
CA LYS A 79 0.58 -12.09 11.84
C LYS A 79 -0.23 -12.17 10.56
N TYR A 80 0.15 -11.38 9.57
CA TYR A 80 -0.37 -11.45 8.21
C TYR A 80 0.70 -12.02 7.30
N THR A 81 0.32 -12.94 6.43
CA THR A 81 1.28 -13.71 5.62
C THR A 81 0.92 -13.68 4.13
N LYS A 82 1.92 -13.47 3.27
CA LYS A 82 1.83 -13.65 1.82
C LYS A 82 3.11 -14.33 1.32
N GLY A 83 3.02 -15.60 0.94
CA GLY A 83 4.21 -16.40 0.58
C GLY A 83 5.21 -16.50 1.74
N ALA A 84 6.42 -15.95 1.57
CA ALA A 84 7.43 -15.84 2.63
C ALA A 84 7.43 -14.50 3.38
N PHE A 85 6.65 -13.52 2.93
CA PHE A 85 6.57 -12.20 3.54
C PHE A 85 5.62 -12.20 4.74
N ARG A 86 5.99 -11.51 5.82
CA ARG A 86 5.18 -11.41 7.05
C ARG A 86 5.02 -9.96 7.46
N THR A 87 3.84 -9.62 7.95
CA THR A 87 3.57 -8.39 8.70
C THR A 87 3.11 -8.80 10.10
N LEU A 88 3.77 -8.31 11.15
CA LEU A 88 3.45 -8.66 12.53
C LEU A 88 3.00 -7.40 13.29
N LEU A 89 1.77 -7.39 13.77
CA LEU A 89 1.29 -6.42 14.74
C LEU A 89 1.46 -6.99 16.15
N HIS A 90 2.03 -6.21 17.06
CA HIS A 90 2.11 -6.58 18.48
C HIS A 90 0.76 -6.45 19.20
N GLU A 91 -0.13 -5.63 18.64
CA GLU A 91 -1.47 -5.37 19.14
C GLU A 91 -2.46 -5.33 17.96
N GLN A 92 -3.63 -5.94 18.14
CA GLN A 92 -4.66 -5.97 17.10
C GLN A 92 -5.05 -4.58 16.62
N GLY A 93 -4.96 -4.33 15.32
CA GLY A 93 -5.37 -3.07 14.69
C GLY A 93 -4.34 -1.94 14.80
N ASN A 94 -3.20 -2.16 15.46
CA ASN A 94 -2.17 -1.13 15.60
C ASN A 94 -1.20 -1.12 14.41
N PHE A 95 -1.58 -0.45 13.32
CA PHE A 95 -0.73 -0.23 12.13
C PHE A 95 0.21 0.98 12.27
N SER A 96 0.37 1.52 13.48
CA SER A 96 1.33 2.58 13.79
C SER A 96 2.61 2.07 14.42
N ASN A 97 2.63 0.80 14.85
CA ASN A 97 3.79 0.13 15.42
C ASN A 97 3.76 -1.36 15.05
N PHE A 98 4.54 -1.76 14.05
CA PHE A 98 4.53 -3.13 13.54
C PHE A 98 5.84 -3.51 12.85
N GLU A 99 5.97 -4.78 12.50
CA GLU A 99 7.14 -5.29 11.81
C GLU A 99 6.81 -5.86 10.43
N MET A 100 7.75 -5.72 9.48
CA MET A 100 7.73 -6.33 8.15
C MET A 100 8.93 -7.26 8.02
N TRP A 101 8.72 -8.53 7.69
CA TRP A 101 9.77 -9.54 7.59
C TRP A 101 9.79 -10.21 6.21
N TYR A 102 10.99 -10.36 5.66
CA TYR A 102 11.24 -11.18 4.49
C TYR A 102 12.66 -11.78 4.55
N ARG A 103 12.74 -13.10 4.72
CA ARG A 103 14.00 -13.82 4.95
C ARG A 103 14.74 -13.22 6.17
N GLU A 104 15.94 -12.68 5.97
CA GLU A 104 16.75 -12.04 7.01
C GLU A 104 16.47 -10.53 7.16
N ASP A 105 15.77 -9.90 6.21
CA ASP A 105 15.39 -8.47 6.31
C ASP A 105 14.17 -8.32 7.22
N LYS A 106 14.35 -7.54 8.29
CA LYS A 106 13.29 -7.17 9.24
C LYS A 106 13.30 -5.66 9.40
N ARG A 107 12.14 -5.05 9.19
CA ARG A 107 11.92 -3.61 9.36
C ARG A 107 10.91 -3.39 10.46
N HIS A 108 11.22 -2.46 11.36
CA HIS A 108 10.28 -1.98 12.36
C HIS A 108 9.70 -0.65 11.89
N ILE A 109 8.38 -0.59 11.77
CA ILE A 109 7.63 0.60 11.38
C ILE A 109 7.04 1.19 12.66
N SER A 110 7.51 2.35 13.07
CA SER A 110 7.15 2.98 14.35
C SER A 110 6.26 4.23 14.17
N HIS A 111 5.61 4.36 13.02
CA HIS A 111 4.63 5.40 12.73
C HIS A 111 3.58 4.86 11.76
N PRO A 112 2.38 5.48 11.68
CA PRO A 112 1.43 5.14 10.63
C PRO A 112 2.06 5.33 9.25
N ILE A 113 1.73 4.43 8.33
CA ILE A 113 2.13 4.52 6.92
C ILE A 113 0.91 4.38 6.02
N TYR A 114 1.08 4.80 4.78
CA TYR A 114 0.09 4.63 3.73
C TYR A 114 0.29 3.31 2.97
N VAL A 115 -0.73 2.89 2.24
CA VAL A 115 -0.71 1.63 1.47
C VAL A 115 0.42 1.61 0.43
N HIS A 116 0.62 2.70 -0.32
CA HIS A 116 1.75 2.80 -1.27
C HIS A 116 3.12 2.70 -0.58
N GLU A 117 3.29 3.24 0.63
CA GLU A 117 4.54 3.10 1.39
C GLU A 117 4.76 1.63 1.82
N PHE A 118 3.69 0.93 2.18
CA PHE A 118 3.75 -0.51 2.47
C PHE A 118 4.11 -1.33 1.22
N GLN A 119 3.49 -1.03 0.08
CA GLN A 119 3.79 -1.66 -1.22
C GLN A 119 5.24 -1.39 -1.64
N ASN A 120 5.73 -0.18 -1.46
CA ASN A 120 7.12 0.19 -1.70
C ASN A 120 8.10 -0.56 -0.81
N ASN A 121 7.81 -0.68 0.50
CA ASN A 121 8.64 -1.49 1.41
C ASN A 121 8.65 -2.95 0.98
N TYR A 122 7.49 -3.51 0.59
CA TYR A 122 7.41 -4.87 0.06
C TYR A 122 8.26 -5.04 -1.21
N LEU A 123 8.13 -4.13 -2.18
CA LEU A 123 8.92 -4.14 -3.41
C LEU A 123 10.43 -4.06 -3.10
N ASP A 124 10.83 -3.19 -2.17
CA ASP A 124 12.22 -3.04 -1.79
C ASP A 124 12.79 -4.30 -1.14
N MET A 125 12.00 -5.00 -0.32
CA MET A 125 12.42 -6.25 0.34
C MET A 125 12.41 -7.45 -0.62
N THR A 126 11.39 -7.57 -1.47
CA THR A 126 11.15 -8.78 -2.28
C THR A 126 11.63 -8.67 -3.73
N LYS A 127 11.78 -7.45 -4.23
CA LYS A 127 11.99 -7.10 -5.65
C LYS A 127 10.83 -7.52 -6.57
N VAL A 128 9.64 -7.72 -6.00
CA VAL A 128 8.41 -8.04 -6.72
C VAL A 128 7.34 -7.01 -6.36
N PRO A 129 6.62 -6.42 -7.33
CA PRO A 129 5.53 -5.50 -7.05
C PRO A 129 4.43 -6.17 -6.20
N LEU A 130 3.89 -5.44 -5.24
CA LEU A 130 2.75 -5.88 -4.44
C LEU A 130 1.46 -5.30 -5.02
N VAL A 131 0.79 -6.06 -5.87
CA VAL A 131 -0.52 -5.69 -6.46
C VAL A 131 -1.67 -6.42 -5.76
N LYS A 132 -2.91 -6.05 -6.10
CA LYS A 132 -4.12 -6.73 -5.63
C LYS A 132 -4.05 -8.25 -5.89
N GLY A 133 -4.51 -9.02 -4.92
CA GLY A 133 -4.45 -10.50 -4.92
C GLY A 133 -5.60 -11.16 -5.64
#